data_AF-A0A1M5BP78-F1
#
_entry.id   AF-A0A1M5BP78-F1
#
_cell.length_a   1.000
_cell.length_b   1.000
_cell.length_c   1.000
_cell.angle_alpha   90.00
_cell.angle_beta   90.00
_cell.angle_gamma   90.00
#
_symmetry.space_group_name_H-M   'P 1'
#
loop_
_entity.id
_entity.type
_entity.pdbx_description
1 polymer ?
#
loop_
_entity_poly.entity_id
_entity_poly.type
_entity_poly.pdbx_seq_one_letter_code
_entity_poly.pdbx_strand_id
1 'polypeptide(L)'
;MILKNSKIGISSEELSVRSLIYFIMELQNLFKYIGNYLLEVDETIAVAESVTSGFLQFSFSQMKDASKFYKGGITAYTPDEKINLLKVDESEALACDCVSPNIAETMALNVSKIFKSDWSIAVTGYATPVPESKQKLYAYFAIVYKGQVILSEKLDLHSRTKQVNAQLYYTEFILGCFKLELDKHHENRSIS
;
A
#
# COMPACT_ATOMS: atom_id res chain seq x y z
N MET A 1 -15.32 8.15 -21.28
CA MET A 1 -16.36 7.19 -21.65
C MET A 1 -17.64 7.98 -21.87
N ILE A 2 -18.14 8.12 -23.11
CA ILE A 2 -19.40 8.83 -23.38
C ILE A 2 -20.52 7.79 -23.31
N LEU A 3 -21.27 7.74 -22.21
CA LEU A 3 -22.46 6.90 -22.09
C LEU A 3 -23.67 7.71 -22.59
N LYS A 4 -24.41 7.16 -23.55
CA LYS A 4 -25.73 7.69 -23.95
C LYS A 4 -26.66 7.69 -22.73
N ASN A 5 -27.47 8.75 -22.59
CA ASN A 5 -28.47 8.91 -21.53
C ASN A 5 -29.25 7.61 -21.29
N SER A 6 -29.08 7.01 -20.11
CA SER A 6 -29.81 5.82 -19.70
C SER A 6 -31.28 6.17 -19.47
N LYS A 7 -32.19 5.23 -19.79
CA LYS A 7 -33.63 5.28 -19.42
C LYS A 7 -33.88 5.25 -17.89
N ILE A 8 -32.81 5.22 -17.10
CA ILE A 8 -32.81 5.37 -15.65
C ILE A 8 -32.65 6.88 -15.44
N GLY A 9 -33.65 7.55 -14.85
CA GLY A 9 -33.70 9.00 -14.64
C GLY A 9 -32.69 9.55 -13.64
N ILE A 10 -31.44 9.11 -13.75
CA ILE A 10 -30.30 9.51 -12.92
C ILE A 10 -29.23 10.05 -13.87
N SER A 11 -28.69 11.22 -13.56
CA SER A 11 -27.66 11.85 -14.40
C SER A 11 -26.30 11.14 -14.24
N SER A 12 -25.41 11.29 -15.23
CA SER A 12 -24.05 10.75 -15.12
C SER A 12 -23.25 11.36 -13.96
N GLU A 13 -23.57 12.61 -13.58
CA GLU A 13 -22.99 13.28 -12.43
C GLU A 13 -23.47 12.66 -11.11
N GLU A 14 -24.78 12.39 -10.99
CA GLU A 14 -25.36 11.73 -9.82
C GLU A 14 -24.81 10.31 -9.61
N LEU A 15 -24.64 9.55 -10.70
CA LEU A 15 -24.00 8.23 -10.64
C LEU A 15 -22.54 8.32 -10.17
N SER A 16 -21.80 9.32 -10.67
CA SER A 16 -20.41 9.55 -10.30
C SER A 16 -20.27 9.95 -8.83
N VAL A 17 -21.14 10.83 -8.34
CA VAL A 17 -21.18 11.25 -6.92
C VAL A 17 -21.53 10.07 -6.02
N ARG A 18 -22.54 9.28 -6.37
CA ARG A 18 -22.88 8.06 -5.60
C ARG A 18 -21.71 7.10 -5.56
N SER A 19 -21.06 6.83 -6.70
CA SER A 19 -19.88 5.97 -6.75
C SER A 19 -18.74 6.47 -5.86
N LEU A 20 -18.51 7.79 -5.84
CA LEU A 20 -17.50 8.40 -4.98
C LEU A 20 -17.85 8.27 -3.49
N ILE A 21 -19.12 8.45 -3.12
CA ILE A 21 -19.58 8.28 -1.73
C ILE A 21 -19.36 6.84 -1.27
N TYR A 22 -19.77 5.86 -2.06
CA TYR A 22 -19.56 4.44 -1.72
C TYR A 22 -18.08 4.12 -1.55
N PHE A 23 -17.25 4.61 -2.46
CA PHE A 23 -15.81 4.45 -2.39
C PHE A 23 -15.22 5.03 -1.09
N ILE A 24 -15.59 6.26 -0.72
CA ILE A 24 -15.13 6.90 0.52
C ILE A 24 -15.60 6.11 1.74
N MET A 25 -16.85 5.63 1.74
CA MET A 25 -17.40 4.84 2.83
C MET A 25 -16.66 3.51 3.02
N GLU A 26 -16.37 2.79 1.93
CA GLU A 26 -15.59 1.55 1.97
C GLU A 26 -14.17 1.79 2.50
N LEU A 27 -13.51 2.86 2.04
CA LEU A 27 -12.18 3.20 2.52
C LEU A 27 -12.19 3.57 4.02
N GLN A 28 -13.20 4.32 4.48
CA GLN A 28 -13.36 4.65 5.90
C GLN A 28 -13.63 3.40 6.75
N ASN A 29 -14.42 2.45 6.25
CA ASN A 29 -14.66 1.18 6.93
C ASN A 29 -13.35 0.37 7.05
N LEU A 30 -12.55 0.32 5.98
CA LEU A 30 -11.24 -0.31 5.98
C LEU A 30 -10.31 0.33 7.01
N PHE A 31 -10.23 1.66 7.05
CA PHE A 31 -9.42 2.40 8.03
C PHE A 31 -9.85 2.13 9.46
N LYS A 32 -11.16 2.14 9.72
CA LYS A 32 -11.72 1.84 11.04
C LYS A 32 -11.36 0.42 11.48
N TYR A 33 -11.47 -0.54 10.57
CA TYR A 33 -11.15 -1.93 10.87
C TYR A 33 -9.67 -2.11 11.24
N ILE A 34 -8.76 -1.65 10.36
CA ILE A 34 -7.31 -1.78 10.57
C ILE A 34 -6.87 -1.08 11.86
N GLY A 35 -7.36 0.16 12.07
CA GLY A 35 -7.01 0.92 13.26
C GLY A 35 -7.53 0.28 14.55
N ASN A 36 -8.77 -0.20 14.56
CA ASN A 36 -9.33 -0.90 15.73
C ASN A 36 -8.55 -2.17 16.04
N TYR A 37 -8.25 -2.99 15.02
CA TYR A 37 -7.48 -4.21 15.20
C TYR A 37 -6.14 -3.94 15.89
N LEU A 38 -5.34 -3.03 15.33
CA LEU A 38 -4.00 -2.73 15.85
C LEU A 38 -4.04 -2.17 17.28
N LEU A 39 -5.07 -1.38 17.61
CA LEU A 39 -5.32 -0.91 18.98
C LEU A 39 -5.70 -2.03 19.94
N GLU A 40 -6.54 -2.97 19.51
CA GLU A 40 -7.01 -4.09 20.32
C GLU A 40 -5.88 -5.07 20.67
N VAL A 41 -4.94 -5.29 19.73
CA VAL A 41 -3.80 -6.18 19.95
C VAL A 41 -2.54 -5.50 20.50
N ASP A 42 -2.58 -4.17 20.71
CA ASP A 42 -1.44 -3.33 21.09
C ASP A 42 -0.21 -3.51 20.19
N GLU A 43 -0.45 -3.57 18.87
CA GLU A 43 0.59 -3.74 17.86
C GLU A 43 0.74 -2.51 16.98
N THR A 44 1.94 -2.36 16.45
CA THR A 44 2.39 -1.13 15.80
C THR A 44 2.80 -1.38 14.36
N ILE A 45 2.71 -0.35 13.52
CA ILE A 45 3.02 -0.44 12.09
C ILE A 45 3.87 0.73 11.60
N ALA A 46 4.78 0.44 10.67
CA ALA A 46 5.52 1.43 9.89
C ALA A 46 5.48 1.11 8.39
N VAL A 47 5.70 2.10 7.53
CA VAL A 47 5.61 1.89 6.08
C VAL A 47 6.78 2.50 5.30
N ALA A 48 7.19 1.85 4.21
CA ALA A 48 8.18 2.38 3.27
C ALA A 48 7.58 2.49 1.86
N GLU A 49 7.56 3.69 1.30
CA GLU A 49 6.91 3.98 0.03
C GLU A 49 7.89 4.45 -1.04
N SER A 50 7.75 3.92 -2.25
CA SER A 50 8.28 4.55 -3.45
C SER A 50 7.10 5.02 -4.33
N VAL A 51 6.50 4.10 -5.07
CA VAL A 51 5.51 4.43 -6.12
C VAL A 51 4.24 5.08 -5.59
N THR A 52 3.79 4.78 -4.37
CA THR A 52 2.60 5.38 -3.73
C THR A 52 2.87 6.74 -3.09
N SER A 53 4.15 7.10 -2.93
CA SER A 53 4.62 8.46 -2.61
C SER A 53 3.99 9.14 -1.39
N GLY A 54 3.55 8.38 -0.38
CA GLY A 54 2.96 8.93 0.84
C GLY A 54 1.50 8.55 1.05
N PHE A 55 0.83 7.92 0.08
CA PHE A 55 -0.58 7.55 0.23
C PHE A 55 -0.83 6.46 1.28
N LEU A 56 0.11 5.54 1.51
CA LEU A 56 -0.02 4.61 2.65
C LEU A 56 0.15 5.37 3.97
N GLN A 57 1.15 6.24 4.08
CA GLN A 57 1.36 7.07 5.29
C GLN A 57 0.15 7.97 5.58
N PHE A 58 -0.40 8.61 4.55
CA PHE A 58 -1.64 9.36 4.63
C PHE A 58 -2.76 8.47 5.17
N SER A 59 -2.99 7.29 4.58
CA SER A 59 -4.07 6.38 4.99
C SER A 59 -3.99 5.99 6.46
N PHE A 60 -2.81 5.59 6.95
CA PHE A 60 -2.62 5.25 8.37
C PHE A 60 -2.82 6.46 9.29
N SER A 61 -2.42 7.67 8.87
CA SER A 61 -2.63 8.88 9.67
C SER A 61 -4.09 9.29 9.84
N GLN A 62 -4.99 8.83 8.97
CA GLN A 62 -6.43 9.11 9.04
C GLN A 62 -7.18 8.21 10.02
N MET A 63 -6.54 7.14 10.51
CA MET A 63 -7.18 6.18 11.40
C MET A 63 -7.33 6.76 12.83
N LYS A 64 -8.41 6.41 13.52
CA LYS A 64 -8.66 6.88 14.89
C LYS A 64 -7.52 6.45 15.81
N ASP A 65 -7.05 7.37 16.65
CA ASP A 65 -5.94 7.17 17.58
C ASP A 65 -4.63 6.66 16.93
N ALA A 66 -4.40 6.97 15.64
CA ALA A 66 -3.24 6.49 14.87
C ALA A 66 -1.90 6.62 15.60
N SER A 67 -1.68 7.71 16.36
CA SER A 67 -0.44 7.92 17.13
C SER A 67 -0.09 6.80 18.13
N LYS A 68 -1.05 5.94 18.51
CA LYS A 68 -0.80 4.80 19.40
C LYS A 68 -0.13 3.63 18.68
N PHE A 69 -0.46 3.38 17.42
CA PHE A 69 0.01 2.21 16.66
C PHE A 69 0.85 2.56 15.43
N TYR A 70 0.56 3.64 14.73
CA TYR A 70 1.29 4.04 13.53
C TYR A 70 2.57 4.81 13.91
N LYS A 71 3.73 4.19 13.67
CA LYS A 71 5.05 4.73 14.05
C LYS A 71 5.61 5.74 13.05
N GLY A 72 5.03 5.81 11.85
CA GLY A 72 5.50 6.67 10.76
C GLY A 72 5.93 5.85 9.54
N GLY A 73 6.62 6.52 8.62
CA GLY A 73 7.13 5.89 7.42
C GLY A 73 8.23 6.67 6.73
N ILE A 74 8.75 6.08 5.66
CA ILE A 74 9.78 6.67 4.79
C ILE A 74 9.26 6.67 3.36
N THR A 75 9.30 7.81 2.70
CA THR A 75 9.13 7.88 1.24
C THR A 75 10.51 7.90 0.58
N ALA A 76 10.95 6.77 0.05
CA ALA A 76 12.23 6.59 -0.64
C ALA A 76 12.00 6.45 -2.16
N TYR A 77 11.82 7.58 -2.84
CA TYR A 77 11.42 7.59 -4.26
C TYR A 77 12.57 7.24 -5.21
N THR A 78 13.78 7.74 -4.93
CA THR A 78 14.96 7.50 -5.77
C THR A 78 15.72 6.24 -5.33
N PRO A 79 16.57 5.66 -6.21
CA PRO A 79 17.48 4.57 -5.83
C PRO A 79 18.35 4.90 -4.62
N ASP A 80 18.96 6.09 -4.60
CA ASP A 80 19.85 6.54 -3.53
C ASP A 80 19.16 6.51 -2.16
N GLU A 81 17.91 6.98 -2.07
CA GLU A 81 17.17 6.96 -0.80
C GLU A 81 16.82 5.53 -0.37
N LYS A 82 16.54 4.62 -1.31
CA LYS A 82 16.29 3.21 -0.98
C LYS A 82 17.56 2.54 -0.43
N ILE A 83 18.72 2.82 -1.02
CA ILE A 83 20.01 2.29 -0.58
C ILE A 83 20.38 2.86 0.80
N ASN A 84 20.33 4.19 0.94
CA ASN A 84 20.78 4.87 2.14
C ASN A 84 19.89 4.62 3.35
N LEU A 85 18.57 4.78 3.18
CA LEU A 85 17.59 4.71 4.26
C LEU A 85 17.12 3.29 4.52
N LEU A 86 16.88 2.50 3.46
CA LEU A 86 16.23 1.19 3.55
C LEU A 86 17.17 0.02 3.27
N LYS A 87 18.47 0.29 3.12
CA LYS A 87 19.54 -0.73 2.98
C LYS A 87 19.30 -1.69 1.82
N VAL A 88 18.69 -1.20 0.75
CA VAL A 88 18.61 -1.90 -0.53
C VAL A 88 20.02 -2.05 -1.11
N ASP A 89 20.34 -3.21 -1.65
CA ASP A 89 21.61 -3.45 -2.30
C ASP A 89 21.73 -2.62 -3.59
N GLU A 90 22.85 -1.92 -3.76
CA GLU A 90 23.08 -1.02 -4.89
C GLU A 90 23.14 -1.79 -6.22
N SER A 91 23.77 -2.97 -6.23
CA SER A 91 23.89 -3.77 -7.45
C SER A 91 22.54 -4.30 -7.90
N GLU A 92 21.69 -4.71 -6.97
CA GLU A 92 20.30 -5.11 -7.25
C GLU A 92 19.46 -3.92 -7.72
N ALA A 93 19.55 -2.78 -7.03
CA ALA A 93 18.84 -1.56 -7.37
C ALA A 93 19.09 -1.14 -8.83
N LEU A 94 20.35 -1.15 -9.27
CA LEU A 94 20.73 -0.81 -10.64
C LEU A 94 20.25 -1.85 -11.68
N ALA A 95 20.25 -3.14 -11.32
CA ALA A 95 19.89 -4.21 -12.25
C ALA A 95 18.38 -4.25 -12.59
N CYS A 96 17.52 -3.77 -11.70
CA CYS A 96 16.06 -3.86 -11.84
C CYS A 96 15.33 -2.51 -11.72
N ASP A 97 16.06 -1.39 -11.80
CA ASP A 97 15.53 -0.03 -11.60
C ASP A 97 14.75 0.09 -10.28
N CYS A 98 15.28 -0.50 -9.22
CA CYS A 98 14.67 -0.55 -7.89
C CYS A 98 13.27 -1.20 -7.82
N VAL A 99 12.86 -1.99 -8.80
CA VAL A 99 11.54 -2.63 -8.83
C VAL A 99 11.66 -4.15 -8.97
N SER A 100 11.72 -4.82 -7.81
CA SER A 100 11.71 -6.28 -7.68
C SER A 100 10.93 -6.71 -6.41
N PRO A 101 10.50 -7.97 -6.30
CA PRO A 101 9.92 -8.48 -5.06
C PRO A 101 10.93 -8.43 -3.89
N ASN A 102 12.20 -8.76 -4.14
CA ASN A 102 13.24 -8.74 -3.11
C ASN A 102 13.56 -7.33 -2.60
N ILE A 103 13.46 -6.30 -3.45
CA ILE A 103 13.55 -4.91 -3.01
C ILE A 103 12.36 -4.53 -2.13
N ALA A 104 11.13 -4.93 -2.48
CA ALA A 104 9.97 -4.68 -1.64
C ALA A 104 10.12 -5.34 -0.25
N GLU A 105 10.58 -6.59 -0.21
CA GLU A 105 10.87 -7.30 1.05
C GLU A 105 11.96 -6.62 1.87
N THR A 106 13.08 -6.25 1.23
CA THR A 106 14.19 -5.54 1.89
C THR A 106 13.74 -4.20 2.48
N MET A 107 12.93 -3.44 1.73
CA MET A 107 12.36 -2.19 2.20
C MET A 107 11.45 -2.41 3.43
N ALA A 108 10.58 -3.43 3.41
CA ALA A 108 9.69 -3.74 4.53
C ALA A 108 10.48 -4.19 5.77
N LEU A 109 11.43 -5.10 5.61
CA LEU A 109 12.26 -5.60 6.70
C LEU A 109 13.11 -4.50 7.34
N ASN A 110 13.58 -3.52 6.58
CA ASN A 110 14.39 -2.44 7.15
C ASN A 110 13.55 -1.34 7.77
N VAL A 111 12.37 -1.01 7.22
CA VAL A 111 11.52 0.01 7.84
C VAL A 111 10.96 -0.45 9.19
N SER A 112 10.63 -1.73 9.35
CA SER A 112 10.26 -2.28 10.67
C SER A 112 11.38 -2.14 11.70
N LYS A 113 12.65 -2.37 11.32
CA LYS A 113 13.81 -2.19 12.21
C LYS A 113 14.00 -0.72 12.62
N ILE A 114 13.86 0.20 11.67
CA ILE A 114 14.04 1.65 11.91
C ILE A 114 13.02 2.16 12.92
N PHE A 115 11.75 1.80 12.72
CA PHE A 115 10.64 2.27 13.58
C PHE A 115 10.34 1.37 14.77
N LYS A 116 11.01 0.20 14.86
CA LYS A 116 10.75 -0.84 15.86
C LYS A 116 9.26 -1.22 15.90
N SER A 117 8.68 -1.41 14.73
CA SER A 117 7.27 -1.75 14.58
C SER A 117 7.05 -3.26 14.47
N ASP A 118 5.87 -3.71 14.90
CA ASP A 118 5.47 -5.11 14.84
C ASP A 118 5.13 -5.53 13.41
N TRP A 119 4.46 -4.64 12.70
CA TRP A 119 4.12 -4.76 11.30
C TRP A 119 4.91 -3.76 10.47
N SER A 120 5.16 -4.12 9.22
CA SER A 120 5.58 -3.13 8.24
C SER A 120 5.16 -3.48 6.82
N ILE A 121 4.92 -2.45 6.03
CA ILE A 121 4.56 -2.58 4.62
C ILE A 121 5.57 -1.81 3.79
N ALA A 122 5.98 -2.37 2.66
CA ALA A 122 6.72 -1.59 1.66
C ALA A 122 6.21 -1.80 0.25
N VAL A 123 6.40 -0.79 -0.60
CA VAL A 123 5.95 -0.82 -2.00
C VAL A 123 6.91 -0.11 -2.95
N THR A 124 7.23 -0.76 -4.07
CA THR A 124 8.02 -0.22 -5.18
C THR A 124 7.40 -0.62 -6.52
N GLY A 125 7.48 0.23 -7.54
CA GLY A 125 6.75 0.01 -8.78
C GLY A 125 6.71 1.19 -9.74
N TYR A 126 5.90 1.02 -10.78
CA TYR A 126 5.70 1.98 -11.86
C TYR A 126 4.24 2.46 -11.90
N ALA A 127 4.01 3.75 -11.63
CA ALA A 127 2.71 4.39 -11.80
C ALA A 127 2.53 5.08 -13.17
N THR A 128 3.59 5.11 -13.98
CA THR A 128 3.59 5.66 -15.34
C THR A 128 4.19 4.66 -16.33
N PRO A 129 3.68 4.55 -17.57
CA PRO A 129 4.27 3.69 -18.58
C PRO A 129 5.66 4.20 -18.97
N VAL A 130 6.69 3.37 -18.80
CA VAL A 130 8.08 3.69 -19.12
C VAL A 130 8.76 2.51 -19.85
N PRO A 131 9.85 2.75 -20.61
CA PRO A 131 10.58 1.67 -21.30
C PRO A 131 11.04 0.54 -20.40
N GLU A 132 11.52 0.87 -19.19
CA GLU A 132 12.05 -0.04 -18.17
C GLU A 132 10.99 -1.07 -17.74
N SER A 133 9.73 -0.64 -17.65
CA SER A 133 8.58 -1.48 -17.33
C SER A 133 7.93 -2.15 -18.56
N LYS A 134 8.51 -1.99 -19.75
CA LYS A 134 7.89 -2.37 -21.04
C LYS A 134 6.51 -1.75 -21.22
N GLN A 135 6.35 -0.49 -20.81
CA GLN A 135 5.09 0.27 -20.87
C GLN A 135 3.96 -0.33 -20.00
N LYS A 136 4.31 -1.13 -18.99
CA LYS A 136 3.36 -1.71 -18.03
C LYS A 136 3.33 -0.90 -16.74
N LEU A 137 2.20 -1.00 -16.04
CA LEU A 137 2.03 -0.46 -14.70
C LEU A 137 1.95 -1.62 -13.73
N TYR A 138 2.85 -1.67 -12.76
CA TYR A 138 2.78 -2.65 -11.69
C TYR A 138 3.55 -2.18 -10.46
N ALA A 139 3.18 -2.74 -9.31
CA ALA A 139 3.92 -2.58 -8.07
C ALA A 139 4.17 -3.94 -7.43
N TYR A 140 5.35 -4.10 -6.85
CA TYR A 140 5.64 -5.12 -5.85
C TYR A 140 5.43 -4.52 -4.47
N PHE A 141 4.87 -5.30 -3.57
CA PHE A 141 4.76 -4.93 -2.17
C PHE A 141 5.03 -6.12 -1.27
N ALA A 142 5.45 -5.83 -0.05
CA ALA A 142 5.65 -6.83 0.98
C ALA A 142 5.03 -6.40 2.30
N ILE A 143 4.54 -7.37 3.07
CA ILE A 143 4.07 -7.21 4.44
C ILE A 143 4.94 -8.09 5.34
N VAL A 144 5.46 -7.46 6.39
CA VAL A 144 6.31 -8.10 7.41
C VAL A 144 5.60 -8.05 8.74
N TYR A 145 5.65 -9.15 9.48
CA TYR A 145 5.21 -9.25 10.87
C TYR A 145 6.33 -9.81 11.74
N LYS A 146 6.67 -9.11 12.82
CA LYS A 146 7.73 -9.44 13.78
C LYS A 146 9.06 -9.83 13.10
N GLY A 147 9.42 -9.10 12.06
CA GLY A 147 10.67 -9.30 11.30
C GLY A 147 10.64 -10.47 10.30
N GLN A 148 9.48 -11.07 10.03
CA GLN A 148 9.30 -12.10 9.03
C GLN A 148 8.41 -11.60 7.89
N VAL A 149 8.83 -11.82 6.64
CA VAL A 149 7.98 -11.55 5.47
C VAL A 149 6.84 -12.58 5.48
N ILE A 150 5.60 -12.11 5.57
CA ILE A 150 4.40 -12.96 5.55
C ILE A 150 3.66 -12.90 4.21
N LEU A 151 3.84 -11.81 3.45
CA LEU A 151 3.24 -11.63 2.13
C LEU A 151 4.22 -10.83 1.26
N SER A 152 4.40 -11.27 0.01
CA SER A 152 5.21 -10.60 -1.00
C SER A 152 4.55 -10.86 -2.35
N GLU A 153 3.97 -9.83 -2.94
CA GLU A 153 3.05 -9.97 -4.08
C GLU A 153 3.24 -8.86 -5.11
N LYS A 154 2.69 -9.11 -6.30
CA LYS A 154 2.70 -8.17 -7.42
C LYS A 154 1.29 -7.79 -7.82
N LEU A 155 1.04 -6.49 -7.99
CA LEU A 155 -0.20 -5.96 -8.57
C LEU A 155 0.08 -5.34 -9.95
N ASP A 156 -0.51 -5.88 -10.99
CA ASP A 156 -0.52 -5.30 -12.34
C ASP A 156 -1.76 -4.43 -12.58
N LEU A 157 -1.59 -3.30 -13.25
CA LEU A 157 -2.68 -2.41 -13.69
C LEU A 157 -2.68 -2.27 -15.20
N HIS A 158 -3.83 -1.89 -15.76
CA HIS A 158 -3.91 -1.53 -17.18
C HIS A 158 -3.02 -0.30 -17.46
N SER A 159 -2.21 -0.35 -18.52
CA SER A 159 -1.33 0.74 -18.98
C SER A 159 -2.00 2.10 -19.23
N ARG A 160 -3.34 2.17 -19.31
CA ARG A 160 -4.11 3.40 -19.51
C ARG A 160 -4.55 4.05 -18.20
N THR A 161 -4.29 3.41 -17.05
CA THR A 161 -4.58 3.97 -15.75
C THR A 161 -3.74 5.24 -15.56
N LYS A 162 -4.41 6.34 -15.21
CA LYS A 162 -3.72 7.60 -14.91
C LYS A 162 -2.84 7.44 -13.68
N GLN A 163 -1.70 8.12 -13.65
CA GLN A 163 -0.71 8.00 -12.57
C GLN A 163 -1.30 8.10 -11.17
N VAL A 164 -2.08 9.16 -10.89
CA VAL A 164 -2.72 9.34 -9.57
C VAL A 164 -3.63 8.16 -9.19
N ASN A 165 -4.38 7.63 -10.16
CA ASN A 165 -5.25 6.48 -9.92
C ASN A 165 -4.43 5.21 -9.70
N ALA A 166 -3.31 5.03 -10.41
CA ALA A 166 -2.44 3.88 -10.19
C ALA A 166 -1.90 3.88 -8.75
N GLN A 167 -1.43 5.03 -8.26
CA GLN A 167 -0.95 5.18 -6.89
C GLN A 167 -2.04 4.91 -5.84
N LEU A 168 -3.26 5.41 -6.07
CA LEU A 168 -4.41 5.14 -5.20
C LEU A 168 -4.80 3.66 -5.21
N TYR A 169 -4.89 3.03 -6.39
CA TYR A 169 -5.22 1.61 -6.52
C TYR A 169 -4.18 0.71 -5.87
N TYR A 170 -2.88 1.01 -6.01
CA TYR A 170 -1.83 0.29 -5.26
C TYR A 170 -2.05 0.41 -3.75
N THR A 171 -2.32 1.62 -3.27
CA THR A 171 -2.54 1.89 -1.84
C THR A 171 -3.72 1.11 -1.29
N GLU A 172 -4.88 1.20 -1.94
CA GLU A 172 -6.10 0.51 -1.54
C GLU A 172 -5.96 -1.00 -1.56
N PHE A 173 -5.37 -1.54 -2.63
CA PHE A 173 -5.14 -2.98 -2.76
C PHE A 173 -4.25 -3.51 -1.64
N ILE A 174 -3.15 -2.80 -1.34
CA ILE A 174 -2.23 -3.16 -0.27
C ILE A 174 -2.90 -3.11 1.10
N LEU A 175 -3.72 -2.09 1.38
CA LEU A 175 -4.50 -2.01 2.62
C LEU A 175 -5.53 -3.15 2.72
N GLY A 176 -6.16 -3.53 1.61
CA GLY A 176 -7.04 -4.69 1.53
C GLY A 176 -6.32 -5.99 1.84
N CYS A 177 -5.14 -6.22 1.24
CA CYS A 177 -4.28 -7.36 1.57
C CYS A 177 -3.84 -7.35 3.03
N PHE A 178 -3.48 -6.18 3.57
CA PHE A 178 -3.10 -6.06 4.97
C PHE A 178 -4.26 -6.46 5.89
N LYS A 179 -5.48 -5.97 5.64
CA LYS A 179 -6.68 -6.41 6.36
C LYS A 179 -6.82 -7.95 6.35
N LEU A 180 -6.65 -8.59 5.19
CA LEU A 180 -6.75 -10.05 5.09
C LEU A 180 -5.69 -10.77 5.95
N GLU A 181 -4.47 -10.24 6.05
CA GLU A 181 -3.45 -10.79 6.95
C GLU A 181 -3.82 -10.57 8.42
N LEU A 182 -4.39 -9.42 8.79
CA LEU A 182 -4.89 -9.20 10.15
C LEU A 182 -6.01 -10.20 10.51
N ASP A 183 -6.92 -10.49 9.58
CA ASP A 183 -8.00 -11.47 9.77
C ASP A 183 -7.43 -12.86 10.07
N LYS A 184 -6.47 -13.33 9.26
CA LYS A 184 -5.79 -14.63 9.47
C LYS A 184 -5.10 -14.70 10.83
N HIS A 185 -4.46 -13.60 11.25
CA HIS A 185 -3.80 -13.53 12.55
C HIS A 185 -4.80 -13.50 13.71
N HIS A 186 -5.95 -12.85 13.54
CA HIS A 186 -7.04 -12.86 14.53
C HIS A 186 -7.57 -14.28 14.79
N GLU A 187 -7.85 -15.01 13.71
CA GLU A 187 -8.37 -16.38 13.77
C GLU A 187 -7.38 -17.31 14.47
N ASN A 188 -6.10 -17.23 14.12
CA ASN A 188 -5.05 -18.04 14.76
C ASN A 188 -4.92 -17.77 16.26
N ARG A 189 -5.11 -16.51 16.72
CA ARG A 189 -5.11 -16.15 18.15
C ARG A 189 -6.35 -16.62 18.90
N SER A 190 -7.46 -16.82 18.22
CA SER A 190 -8.73 -17.22 18.83
C SER A 190 -8.78 -18.73 19.10
N ILE A 191 -7.87 -19.49 18.50
CA ILE A 191 -7.78 -20.96 18.59
C ILE A 191 -6.67 -21.41 19.57
N SER A 192 -5.73 -20.51 19.90
CA SER A 192 -4.62 -20.73 20.85
C SER A 192 -4.99 -20.35 22.29
#